data_AF-A0A1R1FIZ9-F1
#
_entry.id   AF-A0A1R1FIZ9-F1
#
_cell.length_a   1.000
_cell.length_b   1.000
_cell.length_c   1.000
_cell.angle_alpha   90.00
_cell.angle_beta   90.00
_cell.angle_gamma   90.00
#
_symmetry.space_group_name_H-M   'P 1'
#
loop_
_entity.id
_entity.type
_entity.pdbx_description
1 polymer ?
#
loop_
_entity_poly.entity_id
_entity_poly.type
_entity_poly.pdbx_seq_one_letter_code
_entity_poly.pdbx_strand_id
1 'polypeptide(L)'
;MDLIQVIGRLLPILAIALAAGVVVIGITYSVYIVYRKRGGKRSITSRQFIASFLILGWFVIVMTLTTFSRGANYESWINLELFSGYINAWNKWSVSEFQLIIFNMLMFAPLGFILPHIGMKTRHVKPVLLISLLVTLSIEIFQMITGRGIFELDDILHNTLGSIAGYLLMRAILDSIEQRKITVRSLSKALCIPLVFTLLFSSAFIIYYNKELGNLSIRPAISQNMNQVEVTLNTKLPDEAEKVSLYHSSEIHNMEYAKRVSSLMKDYFELHQKGSISIDGYNRVWSFVDNAGEEYIFNYDVNSGTWSLSSTIETSTPVEPDDLIKQGEEYGSWLFQNGLLPQKAIFSTQNGDTVRWDIGKTVTDIAKGDSDYDTGLIMIVPSAEPMIPQNLFYFMNKNIYVRVVDIISPAEAYEEILKGNFSIYNNLKKGDELNVDKYELTYTYDSKGYYQPVYQFEGEVNGVNWNALIPAVMN
;
A
#
# COMPACT_ATOMS: atom_id res chain seq x y z
N MET A 1 2.57 -8.59 0.96
CA MET A 1 3.77 -9.21 1.58
C MET A 1 3.62 -10.71 1.55
N ASP A 2 4.71 -11.43 1.27
CA ASP A 2 4.74 -12.89 1.42
C ASP A 2 4.66 -13.28 2.92
N LEU A 3 3.79 -14.24 3.26
CA LEU A 3 3.63 -14.75 4.62
C LEU A 3 4.97 -15.28 5.17
N ILE A 4 5.81 -15.85 4.31
CA ILE A 4 7.13 -16.37 4.69
C ILE A 4 8.06 -15.22 5.13
N GLN A 5 8.06 -14.11 4.40
CA GLN A 5 8.84 -12.92 4.78
C GLN A 5 8.33 -12.30 6.08
N VAL A 6 7.00 -12.24 6.26
CA VAL A 6 6.39 -11.76 7.51
C VAL A 6 6.87 -12.64 8.67
N ILE A 7 6.76 -13.96 8.57
CA ILE A 7 7.23 -14.89 9.60
C ILE A 7 8.72 -14.71 9.87
N GLY A 8 9.54 -14.60 8.82
CA GLY A 8 10.99 -14.38 8.93
C GLY A 8 11.35 -13.11 9.68
N ARG A 9 10.62 -12.01 9.47
CA ARG A 9 10.80 -10.75 10.23
C ARG A 9 10.27 -10.84 11.66
N LEU A 10 9.18 -11.58 11.89
CA LEU A 10 8.56 -11.71 13.21
C LEU A 10 9.33 -12.64 14.15
N LEU A 11 10.01 -13.67 13.63
CA LEU A 11 10.64 -14.70 14.44
C LEU A 11 11.71 -14.17 15.42
N PRO A 12 12.65 -13.29 15.00
CA PRO A 12 13.64 -12.71 15.92
C PRO A 12 12.98 -11.80 16.98
N ILE A 13 11.96 -11.04 16.57
CA ILE A 13 11.18 -10.16 17.46
C ILE A 13 10.46 -10.99 18.52
N LEU A 14 9.87 -12.12 18.13
CA LEU A 14 9.16 -13.03 19.02
C LEU A 14 10.09 -13.57 20.11
N ALA A 15 11.33 -13.93 19.78
CA ALA A 15 12.30 -14.41 20.76
C ALA A 15 12.64 -13.35 21.82
N ILE A 16 12.87 -12.10 21.39
CA ILE A 16 13.13 -10.96 22.29
C ILE A 16 11.89 -10.67 23.16
N ALA A 17 10.70 -10.67 22.56
CA ALA A 17 9.45 -10.43 23.27
C ALA A 17 9.18 -11.50 24.34
N LEU A 18 9.46 -12.77 24.03
CA LEU A 18 9.35 -13.87 24.99
C LEU A 18 10.33 -13.71 26.15
N ALA A 19 11.59 -13.35 25.88
CA ALA A 19 12.60 -13.13 26.92
C ALA A 19 12.22 -11.96 27.84
N ALA A 20 11.83 -10.82 27.26
CA ALA A 20 11.34 -9.67 28.02
C ALA A 20 10.09 -10.01 28.84
N GLY A 21 9.16 -10.77 28.26
CA GLY A 21 7.97 -11.29 28.94
C GLY A 21 8.33 -12.10 30.19
N VAL A 22 9.24 -13.07 30.07
CA VAL A 22 9.70 -13.88 31.21
C VAL A 22 10.26 -13.03 32.34
N VAL A 23 11.05 -11.99 32.04
CA VAL A 23 11.60 -11.07 33.06
C VAL A 23 10.48 -10.33 33.78
N VAL A 24 9.53 -9.73 33.05
CA VAL A 24 8.43 -8.98 33.64
C VAL A 24 7.49 -9.89 34.45
N ILE A 25 7.28 -11.14 34.02
CA ILE A 25 6.57 -12.16 34.80
C ILE A 25 7.34 -12.52 36.07
N GLY A 26 8.65 -12.71 36.01
CA GLY A 26 9.48 -12.98 37.17
C GLY A 26 9.35 -11.88 38.23
N ILE A 27 9.36 -10.62 37.79
CA ILE A 27 9.16 -9.45 38.65
C ILE A 27 7.74 -9.43 39.24
N THR A 28 6.70 -9.57 38.43
CA THR A 28 5.31 -9.53 38.90
C THR A 28 4.96 -10.70 39.83
N TYR A 29 5.48 -11.90 39.57
CA TYR A 29 5.35 -13.04 40.46
C TYR A 29 6.09 -12.83 41.79
N SER A 30 7.29 -12.24 41.76
CA SER A 30 8.04 -11.87 42.96
C SER A 30 7.27 -10.85 43.80
N VAL A 31 6.67 -9.84 43.17
CA VAL A 31 5.79 -8.86 43.83
C VAL A 31 4.56 -9.54 44.44
N TYR A 32 3.93 -10.49 43.74
CA TYR A 32 2.80 -11.26 44.27
C TYR A 32 3.19 -12.10 45.49
N ILE A 33 4.36 -12.74 45.49
CA ILE A 33 4.90 -13.46 46.65
C ILE A 33 5.08 -12.50 47.84
N VAL A 34 5.66 -11.32 47.61
CA VAL A 34 5.84 -10.30 48.66
C VAL A 34 4.48 -9.83 49.20
N TYR A 35 3.51 -9.59 48.33
CA TYR A 35 2.13 -9.25 48.73
C TYR A 35 1.48 -10.35 49.59
N ARG A 36 1.65 -11.62 49.23
CA ARG A 36 1.18 -12.76 50.03
C ARG A 36 1.88 -12.84 51.39
N LYS A 37 3.20 -12.61 51.42
CA LYS A 37 3.99 -12.55 52.66
C LYS A 37 3.56 -11.38 53.57
N ARG A 38 3.06 -10.27 53.01
CA ARG A 38 2.54 -9.10 53.75
C ARG A 38 1.05 -9.22 54.13
N GLY A 39 0.45 -10.40 54.08
CA GLY A 39 -0.93 -10.64 54.53
C GLY A 39 -2.01 -10.40 53.47
N GLY A 40 -1.63 -10.33 52.18
CA GLY A 40 -2.57 -10.17 51.08
C GLY A 40 -3.61 -11.29 50.97
N LYS A 41 -4.90 -10.94 51.08
CA LYS A 41 -6.01 -11.92 51.14
C LYS A 41 -6.43 -12.50 49.78
N ARG A 42 -6.11 -11.84 48.67
CA ARG A 42 -6.49 -12.31 47.31
C ARG A 42 -5.51 -13.38 46.83
N SER A 43 -6.03 -14.55 46.44
CA SER A 43 -5.27 -15.60 45.74
C SER A 43 -5.50 -15.51 44.23
N ILE A 44 -4.42 -15.69 43.47
CA ILE A 44 -4.45 -15.82 42.01
C ILE A 44 -4.40 -17.32 41.68
N THR A 45 -5.33 -17.80 40.87
CA THR A 45 -5.34 -19.19 40.39
C THR A 45 -4.28 -19.39 39.31
N SER A 46 -3.76 -20.62 39.13
CA SER A 46 -2.78 -20.92 38.06
C SER A 46 -3.30 -20.54 36.68
N ARG A 47 -4.62 -20.66 36.44
CA ARG A 47 -5.25 -20.23 35.19
C ARG A 47 -5.15 -18.72 34.96
N GLN A 48 -5.42 -17.92 36.01
CA GLN A 48 -5.30 -16.46 35.95
C GLN A 48 -3.85 -16.02 35.78
N PHE A 49 -2.92 -16.75 36.40
CA PHE A 49 -1.48 -16.50 36.24
C PHE A 49 -1.04 -16.74 34.79
N ILE A 50 -1.39 -17.89 34.20
CA ILE A 50 -1.10 -18.21 32.78
C ILE A 50 -1.77 -17.20 31.84
N ALA A 51 -3.03 -16.86 32.08
CA ALA A 51 -3.72 -15.87 31.25
C ALA A 51 -3.06 -14.48 31.32
N SER A 52 -2.63 -14.05 32.50
CA SER A 52 -1.91 -12.78 32.67
C SER A 52 -0.53 -12.81 31.99
N PHE A 53 0.18 -13.95 32.07
CA PHE A 53 1.44 -14.19 31.36
C PHE A 53 1.26 -14.02 29.85
N LEU A 54 0.24 -14.66 29.28
CA LEU A 54 -0.02 -14.63 27.85
C LEU A 54 -0.45 -13.23 27.36
N ILE A 55 -1.28 -12.52 28.13
CA ILE A 55 -1.66 -11.13 27.81
C ILE A 55 -0.43 -10.22 27.83
N LEU A 56 0.47 -10.38 28.80
CA LEU A 56 1.69 -9.58 28.86
C LEU A 56 2.63 -9.87 27.68
N GLY A 57 2.84 -11.15 27.35
CA GLY A 57 3.63 -11.54 26.18
C GLY A 57 3.03 -11.00 24.87
N TRP A 58 1.70 -11.11 24.72
CA TRP A 58 0.96 -10.50 23.62
C TRP A 58 1.19 -8.98 23.55
N PHE A 59 1.09 -8.26 24.67
CA PHE A 59 1.27 -6.82 24.70
C PHE A 59 2.68 -6.40 24.27
N VAL A 60 3.72 -7.14 24.70
CA VAL A 60 5.10 -6.89 24.25
C VAL A 60 5.25 -7.09 22.75
N ILE A 61 4.65 -8.14 22.18
CA ILE A 61 4.64 -8.37 20.73
C ILE A 61 3.96 -7.19 20.03
N VAL A 62 2.75 -6.80 20.45
CA VAL A 62 2.01 -5.67 19.84
C VAL A 62 2.85 -4.40 19.89
N MET A 63 3.41 -4.02 21.05
CA MET A 63 4.26 -2.83 21.17
C MET A 63 5.48 -2.91 20.26
N THR A 64 6.09 -4.09 20.09
CA THR A 64 7.26 -4.24 19.23
C THR A 64 6.90 -4.09 17.75
N LEU A 65 5.80 -4.71 17.31
CA LEU A 65 5.35 -4.66 15.93
C LEU A 65 4.80 -3.29 15.52
N THR A 66 4.06 -2.63 16.40
CA THR A 66 3.37 -1.38 16.08
C THR A 66 4.21 -0.14 16.38
N THR A 67 5.09 -0.21 17.38
CA THR A 67 5.76 0.98 17.91
C THR A 67 7.28 0.92 17.73
N PHE A 68 7.94 -0.19 18.08
CA PHE A 68 9.40 -0.25 18.07
C PHE A 68 10.03 -0.72 16.75
N SER A 69 9.23 -1.29 15.84
CA SER A 69 9.68 -1.70 14.50
C SER A 69 9.69 -0.56 13.48
N ARG A 70 9.01 0.56 13.78
CA ARG A 70 8.84 1.71 12.88
C ARG A 70 9.89 2.78 13.19
N GLY A 71 10.43 3.41 12.15
CA GLY A 71 11.29 4.60 12.30
C GLY A 71 10.53 5.76 12.97
N ALA A 72 11.21 6.53 13.80
CA ALA A 72 10.63 7.68 14.49
C ALA A 72 10.70 8.93 13.60
N ASN A 73 9.78 9.05 12.63
CA ASN A 73 9.70 10.22 11.73
C ASN A 73 8.24 10.56 11.32
N TYR A 74 7.25 10.06 12.04
CA TYR A 74 5.87 10.47 11.80
C TYR A 74 5.62 11.72 12.65
N GLU A 75 5.53 12.89 12.00
CA GLU A 75 4.93 14.06 12.63
C GLU A 75 3.53 13.66 13.18
N SER A 76 3.02 14.38 14.18
CA SER A 76 1.78 14.06 14.91
C SER A 76 0.51 14.10 14.04
N TRP A 77 0.41 13.21 13.07
CA TRP A 77 -0.72 13.06 12.16
C TRP A 77 -1.82 12.30 12.91
N ILE A 78 -3.03 12.85 12.84
CA ILE A 78 -4.23 12.30 13.47
C ILE A 78 -5.25 12.08 12.35
N ASN A 79 -5.65 10.83 12.16
CA ASN A 79 -6.72 10.46 11.25
C ASN A 79 -7.96 10.04 12.06
N LEU A 80 -8.93 10.96 12.13
CA LEU A 80 -10.22 10.73 12.82
C LEU A 80 -11.33 10.28 11.86
N GLU A 81 -11.02 10.13 10.58
CA GLU A 81 -12.00 9.86 9.55
C GLU A 81 -12.22 8.35 9.43
N LEU A 82 -13.28 7.90 10.10
CA LEU A 82 -13.66 6.49 10.15
C LEU A 82 -13.96 5.97 8.74
N PHE A 83 -13.45 4.78 8.44
CA PHE A 83 -13.52 4.06 7.18
C PHE A 83 -12.69 4.63 6.03
N SER A 84 -11.91 5.68 6.27
CA SER A 84 -10.99 6.25 5.29
C SER A 84 -10.03 5.20 4.70
N GLY A 85 -9.55 4.26 5.52
CA GLY A 85 -8.68 3.17 5.06
C GLY A 85 -9.37 2.21 4.07
N TYR A 86 -10.68 1.96 4.23
CA TYR A 86 -11.44 1.14 3.30
C TYR A 86 -11.65 1.84 1.96
N ILE A 87 -11.96 3.14 1.99
CA ILE A 87 -12.18 3.94 0.78
C ILE A 87 -10.86 4.08 0.01
N ASN A 88 -9.75 4.32 0.71
CA ASN A 88 -8.43 4.37 0.10
C ASN A 88 -8.03 3.02 -0.52
N ALA A 89 -8.21 1.92 0.22
CA ALA A 89 -7.96 0.58 -0.29
C ALA A 89 -8.83 0.25 -1.52
N TRP A 90 -10.07 0.73 -1.53
CA TRP A 90 -10.96 0.62 -2.68
C TRP A 90 -10.49 1.45 -3.87
N ASN A 91 -10.24 2.75 -3.69
CA ASN A 91 -9.83 3.68 -4.76
C ASN A 91 -8.53 3.24 -5.43
N LYS A 92 -7.57 2.72 -4.65
CA LYS A 92 -6.31 2.14 -5.15
C LYS A 92 -6.43 0.69 -5.61
N TRP A 93 -7.54 0.03 -5.30
CA TRP A 93 -7.70 -1.42 -5.39
C TRP A 93 -6.51 -2.19 -4.77
N SER A 94 -6.17 -1.84 -3.53
CA SER A 94 -5.02 -2.40 -2.83
C SER A 94 -5.40 -3.60 -1.97
N VAL A 95 -5.15 -4.80 -2.49
CA VAL A 95 -5.30 -6.05 -1.73
C VAL A 95 -4.43 -6.04 -0.47
N SER A 96 -3.24 -5.44 -0.53
CA SER A 96 -2.35 -5.30 0.62
C SER A 96 -2.97 -4.41 1.71
N GLU A 97 -3.61 -3.29 1.37
CA GLU A 97 -4.30 -2.45 2.35
C GLU A 97 -5.51 -3.18 2.97
N PHE A 98 -6.29 -3.94 2.19
CA PHE A 98 -7.34 -4.80 2.74
C PHE A 98 -6.79 -5.89 3.67
N GLN A 99 -5.61 -6.46 3.38
CA GLN A 99 -4.95 -7.43 4.25
C GLN A 99 -4.50 -6.79 5.58
N LEU A 100 -4.03 -5.54 5.56
CA LEU A 100 -3.63 -4.82 6.78
C LEU A 100 -4.81 -4.64 7.74
N ILE A 101 -6.02 -4.36 7.22
CA ILE A 101 -7.25 -4.32 8.03
C ILE A 101 -7.49 -5.65 8.77
N ILE A 102 -7.32 -6.78 8.07
CA ILE A 102 -7.43 -8.12 8.68
C ILE A 102 -6.33 -8.35 9.71
N PHE A 103 -5.09 -7.95 9.41
CA PHE A 103 -3.97 -8.12 10.33
C PHE A 103 -4.12 -7.30 11.61
N ASN A 104 -4.70 -6.09 11.55
CA ASN A 104 -5.02 -5.30 12.74
C ASN A 104 -6.04 -6.03 13.63
N MET A 105 -7.09 -6.60 13.05
CA MET A 105 -8.03 -7.45 13.81
C MET A 105 -7.36 -8.71 14.39
N LEU A 106 -6.59 -9.44 13.59
CA LEU A 106 -5.93 -10.68 14.05
C LEU A 106 -4.91 -10.41 15.16
N MET A 107 -4.21 -9.28 15.10
CA MET A 107 -3.24 -8.87 16.10
C MET A 107 -3.88 -8.72 17.49
N PHE A 108 -5.13 -8.25 17.58
CA PHE A 108 -5.84 -8.05 18.86
C PHE A 108 -6.76 -9.20 19.27
N ALA A 109 -7.04 -10.17 18.39
CA ALA A 109 -7.82 -11.34 18.74
C ALA A 109 -7.32 -12.11 19.98
N PRO A 110 -6.00 -12.29 20.21
CA PRO A 110 -5.50 -12.95 21.41
C PRO A 110 -5.94 -12.28 22.72
N LEU A 111 -5.99 -10.93 22.78
CA LEU A 111 -6.41 -10.22 23.99
C LEU A 111 -7.82 -10.66 24.41
N GLY A 112 -8.79 -10.57 23.51
CA GLY A 112 -10.16 -10.96 23.80
C GLY A 112 -10.34 -12.46 24.03
N PHE A 113 -9.55 -13.29 23.34
CA PHE A 113 -9.54 -14.74 23.57
C PHE A 113 -9.12 -15.11 24.99
N ILE A 114 -8.12 -14.41 25.56
CA ILE A 114 -7.56 -14.75 26.87
C ILE A 114 -8.36 -14.12 28.03
N LEU A 115 -8.96 -12.95 27.83
CA LEU A 115 -9.66 -12.19 28.88
C LEU A 115 -10.68 -12.99 29.71
N PRO A 116 -11.52 -13.89 29.16
CA PRO A 116 -12.44 -14.73 29.94
C PRO A 116 -11.80 -15.61 31.03
N HIS A 117 -10.49 -15.83 30.96
CA HIS A 117 -9.71 -16.58 31.95
C HIS A 117 -9.21 -15.76 33.13
N ILE A 118 -9.24 -14.42 33.02
CA ILE A 118 -8.80 -13.51 34.09
C ILE A 118 -9.84 -13.41 35.21
N GLY A 119 -11.13 -13.38 34.91
CA GLY A 119 -12.16 -13.27 35.95
C GLY A 119 -13.58 -13.51 35.45
N MET A 120 -14.54 -13.53 36.39
CA MET A 120 -15.96 -13.73 36.05
C MET A 120 -16.54 -12.56 35.26
N LYS A 121 -16.10 -11.32 35.54
CA LYS A 121 -16.58 -10.12 34.82
C LYS A 121 -16.22 -10.17 33.34
N THR A 122 -15.01 -10.60 33.00
CA THR A 122 -14.52 -10.71 31.61
C THR A 122 -15.08 -11.91 30.84
N ARG A 123 -15.99 -12.68 31.45
CA ARG A 123 -16.83 -13.66 30.71
C ARG A 123 -18.02 -13.02 30.00
N HIS A 124 -18.28 -11.75 30.26
CA HIS A 124 -19.27 -10.94 29.54
C HIS A 124 -18.59 -10.03 28.51
N VAL A 125 -19.30 -9.68 27.45
CA VAL A 125 -18.74 -8.88 26.36
C VAL A 125 -18.42 -7.43 26.77
N LYS A 126 -19.23 -6.80 27.65
CA LYS A 126 -19.06 -5.38 28.00
C LYS A 126 -17.69 -5.07 28.64
N PRO A 127 -17.19 -5.84 29.63
CA PRO A 127 -15.85 -5.60 30.17
C PRO A 127 -14.74 -5.86 29.15
N VAL A 128 -14.92 -6.85 28.26
CA VAL A 128 -13.94 -7.11 27.20
C VAL A 128 -13.88 -5.92 26.23
N LEU A 129 -15.03 -5.44 25.77
CA LEU A 129 -15.14 -4.27 24.90
C LEU A 129 -14.45 -3.05 25.51
N LEU A 130 -14.75 -2.74 26.78
CA LEU A 130 -14.16 -1.59 27.46
C LEU A 130 -12.64 -1.73 27.64
N ILE A 131 -12.16 -2.91 28.04
CA ILE A 131 -10.72 -3.18 28.18
C ILE A 131 -10.03 -3.02 26.83
N SER A 132 -10.57 -3.63 25.77
CA SER A 132 -10.00 -3.56 24.42
C SER A 132 -9.94 -2.14 23.90
N LEU A 133 -11.02 -1.36 24.06
CA LEU A 133 -11.08 0.03 23.66
C LEU A 133 -10.04 0.88 24.42
N LEU A 134 -9.93 0.71 25.74
CA LEU A 134 -8.95 1.44 26.55
C LEU A 134 -7.52 1.06 26.20
N VAL A 135 -7.23 -0.23 25.97
CA VAL A 135 -5.89 -0.70 25.62
C VAL A 135 -5.47 -0.18 24.26
N THR A 136 -6.31 -0.32 23.23
CA THR A 136 -5.98 0.19 21.89
C THR A 136 -5.85 1.71 21.88
N LEU A 137 -6.74 2.44 22.55
CA LEU A 137 -6.64 3.89 22.68
C LEU A 137 -5.35 4.31 23.38
N SER A 138 -4.93 3.59 24.41
CA SER A 138 -3.67 3.87 25.12
C SER A 138 -2.44 3.65 24.24
N ILE A 139 -2.49 2.63 23.36
CA ILE A 139 -1.41 2.34 22.41
C ILE A 139 -1.31 3.46 21.37
N GLU A 140 -2.44 3.85 20.76
CA GLU A 140 -2.49 4.95 19.79
C GLU A 140 -2.01 6.28 20.39
N ILE A 141 -2.47 6.63 21.59
CA ILE A 141 -2.02 7.83 22.31
C ILE A 141 -0.51 7.76 22.57
N PHE A 142 0.01 6.60 22.96
CA PHE A 142 1.45 6.41 23.20
C PHE A 142 2.26 6.57 21.91
N GLN A 143 1.81 6.00 20.79
CA GLN A 143 2.46 6.15 19.49
C GLN A 143 2.46 7.59 19.01
N MET A 144 1.34 8.29 19.16
CA MET A 144 1.19 9.71 18.83
C MET A 144 2.14 10.60 19.66
N ILE A 145 2.18 10.41 20.99
CA ILE A 145 3.06 11.19 21.88
C ILE A 145 4.54 10.90 21.59
N THR A 146 4.87 9.68 21.18
CA THR A 146 6.27 9.28 20.90
C THR A 146 6.71 9.50 19.45
N GLY A 147 5.84 9.99 18.56
CA GLY A 147 6.15 10.20 17.13
C GLY A 147 6.44 8.90 16.36
N ARG A 148 5.91 7.77 16.86
CA ARG A 148 6.18 6.41 16.31
C ARG A 148 5.03 5.86 15.46
N GLY A 149 3.97 6.62 15.30
CA GLY A 149 2.81 6.25 14.50
C GLY A 149 1.80 7.39 14.35
N ILE A 150 0.87 7.19 13.43
CA ILE A 150 -0.28 8.05 13.18
C ILE A 150 -1.39 7.60 14.12
N PHE A 151 -2.10 8.52 14.75
CA PHE A 151 -3.30 8.16 15.53
C PHE A 151 -4.44 7.87 14.56
N GLU A 152 -4.83 6.60 14.42
CA GLU A 152 -5.85 6.18 13.44
C GLU A 152 -7.10 5.63 14.12
N LEU A 153 -8.25 6.27 13.88
CA LEU A 153 -9.53 5.83 14.45
C LEU A 153 -9.95 4.46 13.89
N ASP A 154 -9.61 4.18 12.63
CA ASP A 154 -9.81 2.87 12.01
C ASP A 154 -9.06 1.76 12.76
N ASP A 155 -7.85 2.03 13.25
CA ASP A 155 -7.06 1.05 14.01
C ASP A 155 -7.71 0.73 15.36
N ILE A 156 -8.23 1.74 16.06
CA ILE A 156 -9.03 1.55 17.28
C ILE A 156 -10.23 0.63 17.00
N LEU A 157 -10.94 0.86 15.89
CA LEU A 157 -12.08 0.04 15.48
C LEU A 157 -11.64 -1.41 15.21
N HIS A 158 -10.63 -1.62 14.38
CA HIS A 158 -10.16 -2.96 13.97
C HIS A 158 -9.60 -3.75 15.16
N ASN A 159 -8.77 -3.12 15.98
CA ASN A 159 -8.20 -3.75 17.18
C ASN A 159 -9.30 -4.15 18.18
N THR A 160 -10.33 -3.31 18.32
CA THR A 160 -11.50 -3.62 19.15
C THR A 160 -12.30 -4.78 18.56
N LEU A 161 -12.63 -4.76 17.26
CA LEU A 161 -13.34 -5.85 16.58
C LEU A 161 -12.58 -7.17 16.65
N GLY A 162 -11.26 -7.13 16.46
CA GLY A 162 -10.35 -8.25 16.62
C GLY A 162 -10.47 -8.89 18.00
N SER A 163 -10.38 -8.06 19.06
CA SER A 163 -10.58 -8.53 20.43
C SER A 163 -11.97 -9.15 20.64
N ILE A 164 -13.03 -8.52 20.13
CA ILE A 164 -14.39 -9.09 20.25
C ILE A 164 -14.48 -10.43 19.52
N ALA A 165 -13.89 -10.57 18.33
CA ALA A 165 -13.86 -11.83 17.60
C ALA A 165 -13.14 -12.93 18.40
N GLY A 166 -11.97 -12.63 18.97
CA GLY A 166 -11.25 -13.55 19.85
C GLY A 166 -12.05 -13.96 21.09
N TYR A 167 -12.75 -13.01 21.72
CA TYR A 167 -13.65 -13.28 22.84
C TYR A 167 -14.80 -14.20 22.46
N LEU A 168 -15.47 -13.93 21.33
CA LEU A 168 -16.59 -14.73 20.86
C LEU A 168 -16.16 -16.15 20.50
N LEU A 169 -14.97 -16.31 19.90
CA LEU A 169 -14.34 -17.61 19.68
C LEU A 169 -14.11 -18.35 20.99
N MET A 170 -13.48 -17.70 21.99
CA MET A 170 -13.26 -18.33 23.29
C MET A 170 -14.59 -18.69 23.98
N ARG A 171 -15.61 -17.83 23.86
CA ARG A 171 -16.92 -18.11 24.43
C ARG A 171 -17.59 -19.30 23.74
N ALA A 172 -17.46 -19.42 22.42
CA ALA A 172 -17.94 -20.58 21.68
C ALA A 172 -17.24 -21.88 22.12
N ILE A 173 -15.94 -21.83 22.39
CA ILE A 173 -15.16 -22.97 22.91
C ILE A 173 -15.68 -23.36 24.31
N LEU A 174 -15.80 -22.40 25.22
CA LEU A 174 -16.29 -22.66 26.59
C LEU A 174 -17.70 -23.26 26.59
N ASP A 175 -18.60 -22.70 25.78
CA ASP A 175 -19.97 -23.21 25.66
C ASP A 175 -19.99 -24.64 25.08
N SER A 176 -19.12 -24.92 24.11
CA SER A 176 -19.04 -26.26 23.49
C SER A 176 -18.45 -27.30 24.44
N ILE A 177 -17.50 -26.91 25.29
CA ILE A 177 -16.96 -27.76 26.37
C ILE A 177 -18.05 -28.04 27.42
N GLU A 178 -18.77 -27.00 27.86
CA GLU A 178 -19.84 -27.12 28.86
C GLU A 178 -20.99 -28.02 28.37
N GLN A 179 -21.35 -27.91 27.09
CA GLN A 179 -22.42 -28.69 26.47
C GLN A 179 -21.94 -30.03 25.91
N ARG A 180 -20.63 -30.30 25.91
CA ARG A 180 -19.96 -31.46 25.29
C ARG A 180 -20.33 -31.68 23.81
N LYS A 181 -20.70 -30.61 23.09
CA LYS A 181 -21.02 -30.63 21.66
C LYS A 181 -20.86 -29.24 21.06
N ILE A 182 -20.56 -29.18 19.77
CA ILE A 182 -20.56 -27.92 19.01
C ILE A 182 -22.00 -27.65 18.58
N THR A 183 -22.57 -26.54 19.04
CA THR A 183 -23.91 -26.11 18.62
C THR A 183 -23.83 -25.03 17.56
N VAL A 184 -24.90 -24.88 16.77
CA VAL A 184 -25.05 -23.77 15.82
C VAL A 184 -24.84 -22.43 16.53
N ARG A 185 -25.36 -22.27 17.76
CA ARG A 185 -25.16 -21.05 18.55
C ARG A 185 -23.69 -20.77 18.88
N SER A 186 -22.90 -21.79 19.22
CA SER A 186 -21.46 -21.65 19.43
C SER A 186 -20.76 -21.26 18.13
N LEU A 187 -21.10 -21.91 17.02
CA LEU A 187 -20.52 -21.62 15.71
C LEU A 187 -20.85 -20.19 15.24
N SER A 188 -22.11 -19.76 15.39
CA SER A 188 -22.54 -18.40 15.05
C SER A 188 -21.78 -17.33 15.83
N LYS A 189 -21.46 -17.56 17.11
CA LYS A 189 -20.62 -16.63 17.88
C LYS A 189 -19.22 -16.52 17.29
N ALA A 190 -18.56 -17.67 17.06
CA ALA A 190 -17.19 -17.69 16.55
C ALA A 190 -17.07 -17.08 15.15
N LEU A 191 -18.08 -17.26 14.30
CA LEU A 191 -18.02 -16.89 12.89
C LEU A 191 -18.69 -15.57 12.53
N CYS A 192 -19.46 -14.92 13.42
CA CYS A 192 -20.22 -13.72 13.03
C CYS A 192 -19.34 -12.58 12.48
N ILE A 193 -18.24 -12.24 13.14
CA ILE A 193 -17.32 -11.19 12.66
C ILE A 193 -16.55 -11.65 11.41
N PRO A 194 -15.90 -12.83 11.40
CA PRO A 194 -15.25 -13.33 10.19
C PRO A 194 -16.17 -13.36 8.96
N LEU A 195 -17.41 -13.84 9.12
CA LEU A 195 -18.38 -13.91 8.02
C LEU A 195 -18.78 -12.53 7.49
N VAL A 196 -18.96 -11.53 8.37
CA VAL A 196 -19.24 -10.15 7.92
C VAL A 196 -18.11 -9.63 7.04
N PHE A 197 -16.85 -9.82 7.44
CA PHE A 197 -15.70 -9.37 6.65
C PHE A 197 -15.49 -10.20 5.38
N THR A 198 -15.73 -11.51 5.42
CA THR A 198 -15.73 -12.34 4.21
C THR A 198 -16.79 -11.85 3.23
N LEU A 199 -18.02 -11.60 3.68
CA LEU A 199 -19.09 -11.09 2.83
C LEU A 199 -18.77 -9.70 2.28
N LEU A 200 -18.26 -8.79 3.12
CA LEU A 200 -17.86 -7.44 2.73
C LEU A 200 -16.82 -7.48 1.62
N PHE A 201 -15.72 -8.21 1.82
CA PHE A 201 -14.64 -8.26 0.85
C PHE A 201 -15.01 -9.07 -0.38
N SER A 202 -15.68 -10.23 -0.25
CA SER A 202 -16.18 -10.96 -1.42
C SER A 202 -17.13 -10.10 -2.26
N SER A 203 -17.99 -9.30 -1.64
CA SER A 203 -18.86 -8.37 -2.37
C SER A 203 -18.04 -7.29 -3.08
N ALA A 204 -17.04 -6.70 -2.42
CA ALA A 204 -16.14 -5.74 -3.04
C ALA A 204 -15.38 -6.34 -4.25
N PHE A 205 -14.86 -7.56 -4.12
CA PHE A 205 -14.24 -8.32 -5.22
C PHE A 205 -15.21 -8.57 -6.37
N ILE A 206 -16.41 -9.04 -6.09
CA ILE A 206 -17.43 -9.29 -7.11
C ILE A 206 -17.77 -7.98 -7.84
N ILE A 207 -18.03 -6.88 -7.12
CA ILE A 207 -18.33 -5.58 -7.73
C ILE A 207 -17.16 -5.14 -8.60
N TYR A 208 -15.94 -5.17 -8.08
CA TYR A 208 -14.76 -4.74 -8.82
C TYR A 208 -14.51 -5.57 -10.09
N TYR A 209 -14.60 -6.90 -10.01
CA TYR A 209 -14.37 -7.76 -11.17
C TYR A 209 -15.44 -7.60 -12.24
N ASN A 210 -16.68 -7.23 -11.87
CA ASN A 210 -17.75 -6.93 -12.83
C ASN A 210 -17.68 -5.53 -13.44
N LYS A 211 -16.92 -4.59 -12.86
CA LYS A 211 -16.67 -3.31 -13.53
C LYS A 211 -15.90 -3.54 -14.82
N GLU A 212 -16.18 -2.77 -15.85
CA GLU A 212 -15.31 -2.79 -17.03
C GLU A 212 -13.96 -2.15 -16.71
N LEU A 213 -14.00 -0.89 -16.27
CA LEU A 213 -12.84 -0.10 -15.88
C LEU A 213 -12.42 -0.36 -14.44
N GLY A 214 -11.13 -0.17 -14.17
CA GLY A 214 -10.56 -0.16 -12.84
C GLY A 214 -10.88 1.11 -12.05
N ASN A 215 -10.46 1.11 -10.79
CA ASN A 215 -10.56 2.28 -9.94
C ASN A 215 -9.35 3.19 -10.17
N LEU A 216 -9.57 4.50 -10.05
CA LEU A 216 -8.52 5.51 -10.15
C LEU A 216 -8.09 5.95 -8.76
N SER A 217 -6.79 5.82 -8.46
CA SER A 217 -6.20 6.14 -7.15
C SER A 217 -6.17 7.64 -6.81
N ILE A 218 -6.50 8.49 -7.78
CA ILE A 218 -6.57 9.95 -7.64
C ILE A 218 -7.77 10.43 -6.82
N ARG A 219 -8.77 9.57 -6.60
CA ARG A 219 -9.95 9.91 -5.80
C ARG A 219 -9.58 9.98 -4.32
N PRO A 220 -9.94 11.06 -3.61
CA PRO A 220 -9.64 11.14 -2.19
C PRO A 220 -10.48 10.12 -1.40
N ALA A 221 -9.97 9.71 -0.23
CA ALA A 221 -10.74 8.89 0.71
C ALA A 221 -11.86 9.69 1.38
N ILE A 222 -11.60 10.98 1.66
CA ILE A 222 -12.55 11.94 2.23
C ILE A 222 -12.46 13.22 1.42
N SER A 223 -13.60 13.81 1.09
CA SER A 223 -13.67 15.08 0.39
C SER A 223 -13.14 16.23 1.25
N GLN A 224 -12.46 17.18 0.62
CA GLN A 224 -12.03 18.42 1.27
C GLN A 224 -13.24 19.22 1.75
N ASN A 225 -13.13 19.84 2.93
CA ASN A 225 -14.16 20.75 3.40
C ASN A 225 -14.04 22.09 2.66
N MET A 226 -14.83 22.27 1.60
CA MET A 226 -14.77 23.47 0.77
C MET A 226 -15.56 24.66 1.33
N ASN A 227 -16.41 24.46 2.36
CA ASN A 227 -17.20 25.54 2.97
C ASN A 227 -16.35 26.59 3.71
N GLN A 228 -15.07 26.29 3.94
CA GLN A 228 -14.12 27.12 4.68
C GLN A 228 -13.03 27.72 3.77
N VAL A 229 -13.11 27.49 2.47
CA VAL A 229 -12.12 27.86 1.47
C VAL A 229 -12.76 28.83 0.49
N GLU A 230 -12.06 29.90 0.16
CA GLU A 230 -12.47 30.80 -0.92
C GLU A 230 -11.92 30.25 -2.24
N VAL A 231 -12.79 29.99 -3.22
CA VAL A 231 -12.38 29.41 -4.50
C VAL A 231 -12.61 30.43 -5.61
N THR A 232 -11.56 30.74 -6.36
CA THR A 232 -11.61 31.62 -7.53
C THR A 232 -11.25 30.84 -8.79
N LEU A 233 -12.04 31.01 -9.85
CA LEU A 233 -11.77 30.44 -11.17
C LEU A 233 -11.27 31.54 -12.11
N ASN A 234 -10.01 31.42 -12.54
CA ASN A 234 -9.35 32.39 -13.40
C ASN A 234 -9.32 31.97 -14.88
N THR A 235 -9.98 30.86 -15.22
CA THR A 235 -10.04 30.32 -16.59
C THR A 235 -11.47 30.04 -17.03
N LYS A 236 -11.68 29.97 -18.35
CA LYS A 236 -12.97 29.60 -18.92
C LYS A 236 -13.05 28.09 -19.08
N LEU A 237 -14.09 27.49 -18.52
CA LEU A 237 -14.36 26.07 -18.62
C LEU A 237 -15.47 25.84 -19.66
N PRO A 238 -15.24 25.03 -20.70
CA PRO A 238 -16.29 24.59 -21.60
C PRO A 238 -17.38 23.78 -20.88
N ASP A 239 -18.64 24.02 -21.26
CA ASP A 239 -19.80 23.25 -20.80
C ASP A 239 -20.02 21.96 -21.62
N GLU A 240 -19.41 21.87 -22.80
CA GLU A 240 -19.50 20.71 -23.68
C GLU A 240 -18.27 19.81 -23.53
N ALA A 241 -18.51 18.50 -23.53
CA ALA A 241 -17.46 17.49 -23.48
C ALA A 241 -17.12 16.97 -24.88
N GLU A 242 -15.83 16.84 -25.17
CA GLU A 242 -15.36 16.12 -26.37
C GLU A 242 -15.32 14.62 -26.10
N LYS A 243 -15.61 13.78 -27.10
CA LYS A 243 -15.35 12.34 -27.00
C LYS A 243 -13.86 12.07 -27.21
N VAL A 244 -13.30 11.16 -26.41
CA VAL A 244 -11.85 10.88 -26.43
C VAL A 244 -11.56 9.40 -26.43
N SER A 245 -10.37 9.03 -26.89
CA SER A 245 -9.96 7.65 -26.99
C SER A 245 -9.51 7.05 -25.66
N LEU A 246 -9.88 5.80 -25.43
CA LEU A 246 -9.51 4.96 -24.30
C LEU A 246 -8.47 3.93 -24.75
N TYR A 247 -7.46 3.70 -23.92
CA TYR A 247 -6.41 2.72 -24.17
C TYR A 247 -6.25 1.74 -23.01
N HIS A 248 -5.50 0.68 -23.23
CA HIS A 248 -5.14 -0.32 -22.22
C HIS A 248 -3.68 -0.74 -22.36
N SER A 249 -2.94 -0.81 -21.26
CA SER A 249 -1.56 -1.30 -21.27
C SER A 249 -1.52 -2.81 -21.32
N SER A 250 -0.83 -3.38 -22.31
CA SER A 250 -0.62 -4.84 -22.38
C SER A 250 0.35 -5.38 -21.31
N GLU A 251 1.04 -4.49 -20.61
CA GLU A 251 2.14 -4.82 -19.71
C GLU A 251 1.73 -4.74 -18.25
N ILE A 252 0.66 -4.03 -17.91
CA ILE A 252 0.10 -3.98 -16.55
C ILE A 252 -0.58 -5.33 -16.22
N HIS A 253 -0.42 -5.79 -14.97
CA HIS A 253 -0.92 -7.10 -14.48
C HIS A 253 -0.43 -8.32 -15.26
N ASN A 254 0.67 -8.21 -16.01
CA ASN A 254 1.14 -9.24 -16.93
C ASN A 254 2.36 -10.00 -16.39
N MET A 255 2.11 -11.07 -15.63
CA MET A 255 3.17 -11.92 -15.08
C MET A 255 3.95 -12.71 -16.13
N GLU A 256 3.36 -13.00 -17.29
CA GLU A 256 4.05 -13.69 -18.38
C GLU A 256 5.07 -12.76 -19.04
N TYR A 257 4.69 -11.51 -19.27
CA TYR A 257 5.60 -10.45 -19.69
C TYR A 257 6.76 -10.31 -18.71
N ALA A 258 6.46 -10.16 -17.41
CA ALA A 258 7.48 -10.01 -16.37
C ALA A 258 8.50 -11.15 -16.37
N LYS A 259 8.02 -12.41 -16.41
CA LYS A 259 8.88 -13.59 -16.46
C LYS A 259 9.72 -13.66 -17.72
N ARG A 260 9.14 -13.30 -18.88
CA ARG A 260 9.84 -13.27 -20.16
C ARG A 260 10.99 -12.27 -20.14
N VAL A 261 10.71 -11.03 -19.71
CA VAL A 261 11.73 -9.97 -19.63
C VAL A 261 12.78 -10.30 -18.57
N SER A 262 12.40 -10.83 -17.40
CA SER A 262 13.37 -11.26 -16.39
C SER A 262 14.29 -12.38 -16.92
N SER A 263 13.74 -13.33 -17.70
CA SER A 263 14.56 -14.37 -18.31
C SER A 263 15.50 -13.78 -19.35
N LEU A 264 15.03 -12.85 -20.16
CA LEU A 264 15.87 -12.15 -21.14
C LEU A 264 17.04 -11.44 -20.46
N MET A 265 16.81 -10.69 -19.37
CA MET A 265 17.89 -10.05 -18.61
C MET A 265 18.87 -11.09 -18.09
N LYS A 266 18.34 -12.16 -17.49
CA LYS A 266 19.13 -13.24 -16.89
C LYS A 266 20.00 -13.95 -17.94
N ASP A 267 19.44 -14.28 -19.09
CA ASP A 267 20.13 -15.00 -20.16
C ASP A 267 21.14 -14.09 -20.88
N TYR A 268 20.81 -12.81 -21.11
CA TYR A 268 21.71 -11.87 -21.80
C TYR A 268 22.91 -11.43 -20.94
N PHE A 269 22.69 -11.19 -19.65
CA PHE A 269 23.73 -10.76 -18.71
C PHE A 269 24.41 -11.94 -17.98
N GLU A 270 24.14 -13.18 -18.39
CA GLU A 270 24.68 -14.41 -17.78
C GLU A 270 24.48 -14.49 -16.25
N LEU A 271 23.33 -14.01 -15.78
CA LEU A 271 23.00 -13.98 -14.36
C LEU A 271 22.42 -15.33 -13.89
N HIS A 272 22.61 -15.63 -12.60
CA HIS A 272 22.04 -16.80 -11.93
C HIS A 272 21.01 -16.37 -10.89
N GLN A 273 19.83 -17.00 -10.91
CA GLN A 273 18.78 -16.68 -9.94
C GLN A 273 19.14 -17.21 -8.54
N LYS A 274 19.06 -16.32 -7.54
CA LYS A 274 19.25 -16.61 -6.12
C LYS A 274 17.89 -16.69 -5.43
N GLY A 275 17.49 -17.90 -5.03
CA GLY A 275 16.24 -18.13 -4.30
C GLY A 275 14.99 -18.01 -5.16
N SER A 276 13.84 -17.87 -4.51
CA SER A 276 12.53 -17.73 -5.15
C SER A 276 12.18 -16.27 -5.41
N ILE A 277 11.28 -16.04 -6.38
CA ILE A 277 10.66 -14.72 -6.61
C ILE A 277 9.98 -14.26 -5.34
N SER A 278 10.23 -13.02 -4.93
CA SER A 278 9.59 -12.42 -3.77
C SER A 278 8.57 -11.35 -4.13
N ILE A 279 7.65 -11.06 -3.20
CA ILE A 279 6.54 -10.12 -3.38
C ILE A 279 6.69 -8.98 -2.38
N ASP A 280 6.88 -7.77 -2.88
CA ASP A 280 6.94 -6.54 -2.06
C ASP A 280 5.91 -5.52 -2.55
N GLY A 281 4.76 -5.41 -1.87
CA GLY A 281 3.64 -4.62 -2.37
C GLY A 281 3.21 -5.06 -3.78
N TYR A 282 3.27 -4.15 -4.75
CA TYR A 282 2.98 -4.42 -6.16
C TYR A 282 4.18 -4.98 -6.93
N ASN A 283 5.36 -4.96 -6.33
CA ASN A 283 6.59 -5.42 -6.93
C ASN A 283 6.67 -6.96 -6.95
N ARG A 284 7.28 -7.47 -8.01
CA ARG A 284 7.78 -8.84 -8.13
C ARG A 284 9.28 -8.75 -8.30
N VAL A 285 9.99 -9.38 -7.38
CA VAL A 285 11.43 -9.18 -7.22
C VAL A 285 12.15 -10.49 -7.46
N TRP A 286 13.07 -10.48 -8.43
CA TRP A 286 14.02 -11.55 -8.70
C TRP A 286 15.39 -11.08 -8.23
N SER A 287 16.03 -11.90 -7.39
CA SER A 287 17.42 -11.70 -7.01
C SER A 287 18.31 -12.52 -7.93
N PHE A 288 19.30 -11.87 -8.51
CA PHE A 288 20.26 -12.42 -9.44
C PHE A 288 21.68 -12.26 -8.89
N VAL A 289 22.58 -13.13 -9.32
CA VAL A 289 24.01 -13.06 -9.01
C VAL A 289 24.79 -13.31 -10.29
N ASP A 290 25.80 -12.51 -10.57
CA ASP A 290 26.69 -12.74 -11.70
C ASP A 290 27.77 -13.81 -11.39
N ASN A 291 28.71 -14.00 -12.32
CA ASN A 291 29.81 -14.95 -12.14
C ASN A 291 30.88 -14.46 -11.12
N ALA A 292 30.92 -13.16 -10.82
CA ALA A 292 31.82 -12.55 -9.84
C ALA A 292 31.26 -12.59 -8.41
N GLY A 293 29.97 -12.90 -8.25
CA GLY A 293 29.27 -12.92 -6.98
C GLY A 293 28.53 -11.63 -6.64
N GLU A 294 28.45 -10.67 -7.56
CA GLU A 294 27.71 -9.42 -7.38
C GLU A 294 26.20 -9.66 -7.47
N GLU A 295 25.44 -9.04 -6.56
CA GLU A 295 23.99 -9.20 -6.51
C GLU A 295 23.27 -8.11 -7.30
N TYR A 296 22.32 -8.55 -8.13
CA TYR A 296 21.45 -7.70 -8.94
C TYR A 296 19.99 -7.95 -8.56
N ILE A 297 19.19 -6.90 -8.60
CA ILE A 297 17.77 -6.95 -8.30
C ILE A 297 17.01 -6.58 -9.56
N PHE A 298 16.24 -7.53 -10.09
CA PHE A 298 15.23 -7.24 -11.10
C PHE A 298 13.89 -7.04 -10.41
N ASN A 299 13.32 -5.86 -10.59
CA ASN A 299 12.05 -5.48 -10.01
C ASN A 299 11.02 -5.20 -11.12
N TYR A 300 9.85 -5.82 -11.05
CA TYR A 300 8.72 -5.51 -11.93
C TYR A 300 7.53 -5.03 -11.11
N ASP A 301 7.03 -3.84 -11.42
CA ASP A 301 5.83 -3.28 -10.79
C ASP A 301 4.59 -3.70 -11.58
N VAL A 302 3.80 -4.58 -10.96
CA VAL A 302 2.60 -5.17 -11.55
C VAL A 302 1.54 -4.12 -11.89
N ASN A 303 1.50 -2.99 -11.18
CA ASN A 303 0.48 -1.95 -11.40
C ASN A 303 0.83 -0.96 -12.50
N SER A 304 2.11 -0.77 -12.80
CA SER A 304 2.56 0.16 -13.85
C SER A 304 3.10 -0.55 -15.10
N GLY A 305 3.36 -1.86 -15.03
CA GLY A 305 3.98 -2.63 -16.11
C GLY A 305 5.47 -2.32 -16.31
N THR A 306 6.02 -1.41 -15.49
CA THR A 306 7.42 -0.96 -15.56
C THR A 306 8.34 -1.89 -14.80
N TRP A 307 9.63 -1.86 -15.10
CA TRP A 307 10.61 -2.70 -14.44
C TRP A 307 11.99 -2.06 -14.38
N SER A 308 12.84 -2.58 -13.51
CA SER A 308 14.23 -2.18 -13.40
C SER A 308 15.14 -3.37 -13.15
N LEU A 309 16.41 -3.21 -13.52
CA LEU A 309 17.51 -4.07 -13.10
C LEU A 309 18.57 -3.17 -12.47
N SER A 310 18.93 -3.43 -11.21
CA SER A 310 19.89 -2.60 -10.47
C SER A 310 20.91 -3.47 -9.74
N SER A 311 22.17 -3.05 -9.78
CA SER A 311 23.21 -3.60 -8.91
C SER A 311 22.95 -3.18 -7.46
N THR A 312 23.34 -4.03 -6.51
CA THR A 312 23.30 -3.72 -5.08
C THR A 312 24.47 -2.84 -4.61
N ILE A 313 25.45 -2.58 -5.49
CA ILE A 313 26.62 -1.75 -5.21
C ILE A 313 26.35 -0.30 -5.66
N GLU A 314 26.40 0.64 -4.72
CA GLU A 314 26.12 2.07 -4.98
C GLU A 314 27.26 2.82 -5.69
N THR A 315 28.48 2.29 -5.69
CA THR A 315 29.65 2.97 -6.24
C THR A 315 29.93 2.56 -7.68
N SER A 316 29.84 3.50 -8.62
CA SER A 316 30.41 3.35 -9.96
C SER A 316 31.46 4.42 -10.24
N THR A 317 32.46 4.04 -11.00
CA THR A 317 33.37 4.99 -11.66
C THR A 317 32.62 5.55 -12.87
N PRO A 318 32.49 6.87 -13.02
CA PRO A 318 31.84 7.47 -14.18
C PRO A 318 32.49 7.00 -15.48
N VAL A 319 31.66 6.68 -16.47
CA VAL A 319 32.12 6.35 -17.82
C VAL A 319 32.49 7.63 -18.54
N GLU A 320 33.59 7.63 -19.30
CA GLU A 320 33.99 8.78 -20.11
C GLU A 320 32.90 9.12 -21.16
N PRO A 321 32.66 10.41 -21.49
CA PRO A 321 31.53 10.80 -22.35
C PRO A 321 31.49 10.13 -23.73
N ASP A 322 32.65 9.90 -24.36
CA ASP A 322 32.73 9.23 -25.66
C ASP A 322 32.39 7.73 -25.56
N ASP A 323 32.78 7.09 -24.46
CA ASP A 323 32.44 5.70 -24.16
C ASP A 323 30.96 5.55 -23.77
N LEU A 324 30.36 6.56 -23.14
CA LEU A 324 28.95 6.59 -22.76
C LEU A 324 28.04 6.52 -23.99
N ILE A 325 28.32 7.32 -25.03
CA ILE A 325 27.53 7.32 -26.27
C ILE A 325 27.64 5.96 -26.96
N LYS A 326 28.87 5.42 -27.07
CA LYS A 326 29.11 4.13 -27.69
C LYS A 326 28.36 3.00 -26.97
N GLN A 327 28.46 2.93 -25.64
CA GLN A 327 27.70 1.97 -24.85
C GLN A 327 26.18 2.18 -25.00
N GLY A 328 25.73 3.43 -25.10
CA GLY A 328 24.36 3.78 -25.43
C GLY A 328 23.89 3.16 -26.75
N GLU A 329 24.66 3.28 -27.83
CA GLU A 329 24.33 2.68 -29.13
C GLU A 329 24.27 1.15 -29.08
N GLU A 330 25.16 0.51 -28.31
CA GLU A 330 25.16 -0.93 -28.09
C GLU A 330 23.90 -1.39 -27.33
N TYR A 331 23.55 -0.72 -26.22
CA TYR A 331 22.31 -0.98 -25.49
C TYR A 331 21.08 -0.73 -26.34
N GLY A 332 21.04 0.38 -27.09
CA GLY A 332 19.92 0.71 -27.97
C GLY A 332 19.71 -0.36 -29.05
N SER A 333 20.79 -0.85 -29.65
CA SER A 333 20.76 -1.93 -30.62
C SER A 333 20.21 -3.23 -30.02
N TRP A 334 20.67 -3.59 -28.82
CA TRP A 334 20.19 -4.77 -28.11
C TRP A 334 18.70 -4.65 -27.71
N LEU A 335 18.28 -3.50 -27.16
CA LEU A 335 16.90 -3.26 -26.80
C LEU A 335 15.99 -3.37 -28.03
N PHE A 336 16.41 -2.80 -29.17
CA PHE A 336 15.66 -2.87 -30.42
C PHE A 336 15.52 -4.31 -30.94
N GLN A 337 16.61 -5.08 -30.95
CA GLN A 337 16.61 -6.48 -31.41
C GLN A 337 15.69 -7.39 -30.56
N ASN A 338 15.53 -7.07 -29.27
CA ASN A 338 14.68 -7.82 -28.35
C ASN A 338 13.26 -7.25 -28.23
N GLY A 339 12.88 -6.28 -29.08
CA GLY A 339 11.54 -5.70 -29.09
C GLY A 339 11.21 -4.85 -27.86
N LEU A 340 12.23 -4.34 -27.17
CA LEU A 340 12.09 -3.49 -25.99
C LEU A 340 12.21 -2.00 -26.32
N LEU A 341 12.76 -1.62 -27.48
CA LEU A 341 12.90 -0.22 -27.92
C LEU A 341 12.09 0.05 -29.20
N PRO A 342 11.09 0.94 -29.17
CA PRO A 342 10.39 1.38 -30.38
C PRO A 342 11.28 2.17 -31.32
N GLN A 343 11.07 2.02 -32.63
CA GLN A 343 11.89 2.67 -33.66
C GLN A 343 11.87 4.21 -33.60
N LYS A 344 10.79 4.80 -33.08
CA LYS A 344 10.61 6.26 -33.00
C LYS A 344 11.16 6.88 -31.72
N ALA A 345 11.74 6.08 -30.81
CA ALA A 345 12.29 6.59 -29.57
C ALA A 345 13.54 7.45 -29.84
N ILE A 346 13.64 8.57 -29.14
CA ILE A 346 14.69 9.57 -29.30
C ILE A 346 15.79 9.28 -28.29
N PHE A 347 17.01 9.01 -28.78
CA PHE A 347 18.19 8.82 -27.96
C PHE A 347 18.74 10.16 -27.44
N SER A 348 19.14 10.20 -26.17
CA SER A 348 19.83 11.32 -25.54
C SER A 348 20.73 10.85 -24.39
N THR A 349 21.55 11.76 -23.85
CA THR A 349 22.30 11.56 -22.61
C THR A 349 21.79 12.51 -21.53
N GLN A 350 21.90 12.10 -20.27
CA GLN A 350 21.48 12.87 -19.10
C GLN A 350 22.59 12.85 -18.05
N ASN A 351 22.84 13.99 -17.40
CA ASN A 351 23.79 14.16 -16.29
C ASN A 351 25.25 13.72 -16.53
N GLY A 352 25.62 13.34 -17.75
CA GLY A 352 26.98 12.92 -18.11
C GLY A 352 27.31 11.46 -17.80
N ASP A 353 26.37 10.69 -17.25
CA ASP A 353 26.55 9.29 -16.84
C ASP A 353 25.42 8.36 -17.29
N THR A 354 24.33 8.92 -17.84
CA THR A 354 23.11 8.19 -18.15
C THR A 354 22.80 8.30 -19.64
N VAL A 355 22.47 7.18 -20.26
CA VAL A 355 21.87 7.14 -21.61
C VAL A 355 20.37 6.94 -21.50
N ARG A 356 19.60 7.55 -22.41
CA ARG A 356 18.15 7.60 -22.32
C ARG A 356 17.48 7.54 -23.68
N TRP A 357 16.33 6.87 -23.73
CA TRP A 357 15.42 6.88 -24.87
C TRP A 357 14.05 7.35 -24.44
N ASP A 358 13.50 8.34 -25.15
CA ASP A 358 12.17 8.88 -24.88
C ASP A 358 11.25 8.69 -26.08
N ILE A 359 10.00 8.28 -25.81
CA ILE A 359 8.93 8.34 -26.79
C ILE A 359 7.68 8.90 -26.11
N GLY A 360 7.07 9.89 -26.76
CA GLY A 360 5.90 10.55 -26.24
C GLY A 360 4.95 10.93 -27.35
N LYS A 361 3.70 11.10 -26.97
CA LYS A 361 2.62 11.57 -27.83
C LYS A 361 1.95 12.73 -27.13
N THR A 362 1.54 13.76 -27.87
CA THR A 362 0.82 14.88 -27.25
C THR A 362 -0.54 14.38 -26.74
N VAL A 363 -1.05 14.99 -25.66
CA VAL A 363 -2.38 14.64 -25.14
C VAL A 363 -3.44 14.74 -26.24
N THR A 364 -3.39 15.76 -27.08
CA THR A 364 -4.34 15.94 -28.19
C THR A 364 -4.32 14.75 -29.15
N ASP A 365 -3.13 14.24 -29.50
CA ASP A 365 -3.02 13.10 -30.41
C ASP A 365 -3.36 11.76 -29.72
N ILE A 366 -3.24 11.68 -28.39
CA ILE A 366 -3.77 10.56 -27.59
C ILE A 366 -5.29 10.61 -27.59
N ALA A 367 -5.88 11.75 -27.24
CA ALA A 367 -7.32 11.93 -27.13
C ALA A 367 -8.07 11.69 -28.44
N LYS A 368 -7.45 12.05 -29.58
CA LYS A 368 -8.03 11.89 -30.92
C LYS A 368 -7.48 10.69 -31.69
N GLY A 369 -6.59 9.90 -31.09
CA GLY A 369 -5.96 8.77 -31.74
C GLY A 369 -6.87 7.54 -31.84
N ASP A 370 -6.61 6.66 -32.79
CA ASP A 370 -7.44 5.47 -33.09
C ASP A 370 -6.61 4.18 -33.26
N SER A 371 -5.35 4.22 -32.83
CA SER A 371 -4.36 3.18 -33.04
C SER A 371 -3.43 3.03 -31.83
N ASP A 372 -2.83 1.84 -31.73
CA ASP A 372 -1.85 1.52 -30.70
C ASP A 372 -0.64 2.45 -30.76
N TYR A 373 -0.04 2.73 -29.60
CA TYR A 373 1.19 3.50 -29.52
C TYR A 373 2.02 3.15 -28.29
N ASP A 374 3.32 3.39 -28.38
CA ASP A 374 4.24 3.29 -27.27
C ASP A 374 4.48 4.68 -26.66
N THR A 375 4.62 4.74 -25.34
CA THR A 375 4.96 5.96 -24.60
C THR A 375 5.84 5.64 -23.41
N GLY A 376 6.65 6.59 -22.97
CA GLY A 376 7.49 6.47 -21.78
C GLY A 376 8.96 6.63 -22.12
N LEU A 377 9.81 6.07 -21.27
CA LEU A 377 11.25 6.22 -21.38
C LEU A 377 12.02 5.02 -20.85
N ILE A 378 13.25 4.88 -21.33
CA ILE A 378 14.25 3.93 -20.85
C ILE A 378 15.46 4.72 -20.39
N MET A 379 16.00 4.44 -19.21
CA MET A 379 17.25 5.02 -18.72
C MET A 379 18.22 3.91 -18.35
N ILE A 380 19.47 4.06 -18.76
CA ILE A 380 20.55 3.14 -18.40
C ILE A 380 21.72 3.95 -17.86
N VAL A 381 22.18 3.58 -16.68
CA VAL A 381 23.47 3.97 -16.10
C VAL A 381 24.43 2.81 -16.39
N PRO A 382 25.36 2.96 -17.34
CA PRO A 382 26.30 1.90 -17.64
C PRO A 382 27.28 1.66 -16.49
N SER A 383 27.90 0.49 -16.46
CA SER A 383 28.99 0.19 -15.54
C SER A 383 30.35 0.42 -16.21
N ALA A 384 31.41 0.44 -15.40
CA ALA A 384 32.78 0.62 -15.90
C ALA A 384 33.30 -0.62 -16.65
N GLU A 385 32.77 -1.81 -16.36
CA GLU A 385 33.06 -3.04 -17.09
C GLU A 385 31.94 -3.33 -18.10
N PRO A 386 32.23 -3.52 -19.39
CA PRO A 386 31.20 -3.69 -20.41
C PRO A 386 30.52 -5.06 -20.28
N MET A 387 29.33 -5.12 -19.67
CA MET A 387 28.30 -6.11 -19.98
C MET A 387 26.96 -5.79 -19.29
N ILE A 388 26.97 -5.60 -17.97
CA ILE A 388 25.76 -5.46 -17.14
C ILE A 388 25.65 -4.00 -16.68
N PRO A 389 24.54 -3.29 -16.96
CA PRO A 389 24.38 -1.92 -16.52
C PRO A 389 24.31 -1.86 -14.98
N GLN A 390 24.81 -0.77 -14.41
CA GLN A 390 24.64 -0.51 -12.97
C GLN A 390 23.16 -0.35 -12.64
N ASN A 391 22.46 0.43 -13.46
CA ASN A 391 21.01 0.59 -13.37
C ASN A 391 20.40 0.61 -14.76
N LEU A 392 19.32 -0.14 -14.94
CA LEU A 392 18.44 -0.07 -16.08
C LEU A 392 17.03 0.16 -15.54
N PHE A 393 16.42 1.27 -15.95
CA PHE A 393 15.03 1.60 -15.65
C PHE A 393 14.21 1.59 -16.94
N TYR A 394 13.16 0.79 -16.97
CA TYR A 394 12.28 0.62 -18.11
C TYR A 394 10.88 1.09 -17.76
N PHE A 395 10.53 2.30 -18.19
CA PHE A 395 9.24 2.95 -17.95
C PHE A 395 8.39 3.06 -19.22
N MET A 396 8.64 2.22 -20.22
CA MET A 396 7.85 2.19 -21.43
C MET A 396 6.53 1.48 -21.17
N ASN A 397 5.48 1.95 -21.83
CA ASN A 397 4.17 1.34 -21.86
C ASN A 397 3.66 1.22 -23.29
N LYS A 398 3.19 0.02 -23.65
CA LYS A 398 2.46 -0.24 -24.90
C LYS A 398 0.96 -0.06 -24.69
N ASN A 399 0.42 1.03 -25.24
CA ASN A 399 -0.99 1.38 -25.16
C ASN A 399 -1.76 0.82 -26.36
N ILE A 400 -2.62 -0.16 -26.10
CA ILE A 400 -3.52 -0.75 -27.10
C ILE A 400 -4.79 0.10 -27.16
N TYR A 401 -5.20 0.51 -28.36
CA TYR A 401 -6.43 1.24 -28.57
C TYR A 401 -7.65 0.36 -28.25
N VAL A 402 -8.57 0.88 -27.44
CA VAL A 402 -9.79 0.17 -27.04
C VAL A 402 -10.98 0.69 -27.83
N ARG A 403 -11.34 1.96 -27.62
CA ARG A 403 -12.47 2.66 -28.27
C ARG A 403 -12.50 4.13 -27.90
N VAL A 404 -13.38 4.89 -28.53
CA VAL A 404 -13.80 6.22 -28.06
C VAL A 404 -14.81 6.10 -26.91
N VAL A 405 -14.68 6.96 -25.90
CA VAL A 405 -15.57 7.06 -24.74
C VAL A 405 -16.12 8.47 -24.57
N ASP A 406 -17.31 8.55 -23.97
CA ASP A 406 -17.89 9.81 -23.50
C ASP A 406 -17.24 10.19 -22.15
N ILE A 407 -16.93 11.47 -21.99
CA ILE A 407 -16.40 12.04 -20.75
C ILE A 407 -17.28 13.21 -20.29
N ILE A 408 -17.15 13.61 -19.03
CA ILE A 408 -17.75 14.83 -18.51
C ILE A 408 -17.06 16.07 -19.09
N SER A 409 -17.76 17.20 -19.07
CA SER A 409 -17.19 18.49 -19.47
C SER A 409 -16.18 19.01 -18.44
N PRO A 410 -15.26 19.91 -18.82
CA PRO A 410 -14.39 20.60 -17.87
C PRO A 410 -15.16 21.35 -16.77
N ALA A 411 -16.33 21.92 -17.09
CA ALA A 411 -17.20 22.56 -16.11
C ALA A 411 -17.73 21.55 -15.07
N GLU A 412 -18.22 20.38 -15.50
CA GLU A 412 -18.65 19.30 -14.58
C GLU A 412 -17.50 18.75 -13.74
N ALA A 413 -16.29 18.65 -14.30
CA ALA A 413 -15.11 18.23 -13.56
C ALA A 413 -14.71 19.27 -12.47
N TYR A 414 -14.92 20.55 -12.74
CA TYR A 414 -14.70 21.61 -11.76
C TYR A 414 -15.72 21.59 -10.62
N GLU A 415 -16.97 21.16 -10.87
CA GLU A 415 -17.94 20.93 -9.79
C GLU A 415 -17.46 19.88 -8.77
N GLU A 416 -16.65 18.90 -9.19
CA GLU A 416 -16.01 17.96 -8.27
C GLU A 416 -14.92 18.64 -7.41
N ILE A 417 -14.22 19.65 -7.93
CA ILE A 417 -13.32 20.51 -7.13
C ILE A 417 -14.11 21.26 -6.06
N LEU A 418 -15.25 21.86 -6.43
CA LEU A 418 -16.10 22.58 -5.47
C LEU A 418 -16.70 21.68 -4.39
N LYS A 419 -16.92 20.39 -4.70
CA LYS A 419 -17.32 19.37 -3.72
C LYS A 419 -16.16 18.83 -2.87
N GLY A 420 -14.92 19.22 -3.18
CA GLY A 420 -13.72 18.73 -2.49
C GLY A 420 -13.30 17.32 -2.91
N ASN A 421 -13.78 16.80 -4.03
CA ASN A 421 -13.52 15.43 -4.51
C ASN A 421 -12.17 15.30 -5.24
N PHE A 422 -11.12 15.88 -4.68
CA PHE A 422 -9.75 15.77 -5.16
C PHE A 422 -8.76 15.48 -4.02
N SER A 423 -7.63 14.87 -4.37
CA SER A 423 -6.54 14.61 -3.43
C SER A 423 -5.60 15.82 -3.33
N ILE A 424 -5.19 16.17 -2.12
CA ILE A 424 -4.17 17.18 -1.83
C ILE A 424 -3.32 16.68 -0.67
N TYR A 425 -2.02 16.99 -0.68
CA TYR A 425 -1.10 16.54 0.37
C TYR A 425 -1.44 17.11 1.74
N ASN A 426 -1.70 18.42 1.79
CA ASN A 426 -2.12 19.12 3.00
C ASN A 426 -3.60 19.47 2.87
N ASN A 427 -4.41 19.04 3.84
CA ASN A 427 -5.82 19.41 3.88
C ASN A 427 -5.99 20.93 3.92
N LEU A 428 -6.98 21.41 3.16
CA LEU A 428 -7.33 22.81 3.15
C LEU A 428 -7.89 23.25 4.51
N LYS A 429 -7.49 24.43 4.94
CA LYS A 429 -7.82 25.04 6.22
C LYS A 429 -8.78 26.20 6.02
N LYS A 430 -9.41 26.61 7.13
CA LYS A 430 -10.29 27.77 7.14
C LYS A 430 -9.53 29.04 6.76
N GLY A 431 -10.04 29.74 5.75
CA GLY A 431 -9.46 30.97 5.22
C GLY A 431 -8.41 30.74 4.14
N ASP A 432 -8.20 29.50 3.70
CA ASP A 432 -7.37 29.25 2.52
C ASP A 432 -8.06 29.79 1.26
N GLU A 433 -7.27 30.35 0.35
CA GLU A 433 -7.67 30.84 -0.96
C GLU A 433 -7.17 29.86 -2.03
N LEU A 434 -8.08 29.23 -2.77
CA LEU A 434 -7.79 28.33 -3.89
C LEU A 434 -8.09 29.03 -5.21
N ASN A 435 -7.04 29.33 -5.96
CA ASN A 435 -7.12 29.89 -7.31
C ASN A 435 -6.92 28.77 -8.32
N VAL A 436 -7.86 28.63 -9.27
CA VAL A 436 -7.81 27.66 -10.35
C VAL A 436 -7.55 28.40 -11.66
N ASP A 437 -6.34 28.23 -12.19
CA ASP A 437 -5.81 29.08 -13.27
C ASP A 437 -5.84 28.41 -14.63
N LYS A 438 -5.73 27.07 -14.67
CA LYS A 438 -5.81 26.30 -15.91
C LYS A 438 -6.36 24.90 -15.67
N TYR A 439 -6.82 24.31 -16.76
CA TYR A 439 -7.14 22.89 -16.82
C TYR A 439 -6.55 22.31 -18.10
N GLU A 440 -6.21 21.02 -18.06
CA GLU A 440 -5.86 20.24 -19.23
C GLU A 440 -6.46 18.85 -19.14
N LEU A 441 -6.79 18.27 -20.30
CA LEU A 441 -7.05 16.83 -20.37
C LEU A 441 -5.69 16.12 -20.24
N THR A 442 -5.66 15.02 -19.51
CA THR A 442 -4.50 14.13 -19.43
C THR A 442 -5.01 12.69 -19.22
N TYR A 443 -4.11 11.76 -18.98
CA TYR A 443 -4.44 10.35 -18.85
C TYR A 443 -3.67 9.70 -17.71
N THR A 444 -4.31 8.73 -17.04
CA THR A 444 -3.68 7.94 -16.00
C THR A 444 -4.17 6.50 -16.03
N TYR A 445 -3.31 5.56 -15.61
CA TYR A 445 -3.69 4.15 -15.55
C TYR A 445 -4.58 3.88 -14.35
N ASP A 446 -5.65 3.14 -14.59
CA ASP A 446 -6.51 2.61 -13.55
C ASP A 446 -5.97 1.27 -13.00
N SER A 447 -6.61 0.78 -11.94
CA SER A 447 -6.21 -0.46 -11.30
C SER A 447 -6.42 -1.73 -12.12
N LYS A 448 -7.00 -1.66 -13.33
CA LYS A 448 -7.11 -2.76 -14.31
C LYS A 448 -6.17 -2.60 -15.51
N GLY A 449 -5.43 -1.50 -15.60
CA GLY A 449 -4.50 -1.22 -16.69
C GLY A 449 -5.11 -0.42 -17.85
N TYR A 450 -6.35 0.07 -17.74
CA TYR A 450 -6.85 1.03 -18.72
C TYR A 450 -6.21 2.40 -18.49
N TYR A 451 -5.77 3.03 -19.56
CA TYR A 451 -5.29 4.40 -19.56
C TYR A 451 -6.49 5.33 -19.79
N GLN A 452 -7.04 5.83 -18.68
CA GLN A 452 -8.28 6.60 -18.67
C GLN A 452 -8.02 8.11 -18.78
N PRO A 453 -8.89 8.85 -19.47
CA PRO A 453 -8.84 10.31 -19.48
C PRO A 453 -9.21 10.89 -18.11
N VAL A 454 -8.47 11.90 -17.69
CA VAL A 454 -8.69 12.68 -16.47
C VAL A 454 -8.42 14.16 -16.75
N TYR A 455 -9.06 15.04 -16.00
CA TYR A 455 -8.77 16.47 -16.05
C TYR A 455 -7.75 16.82 -14.97
N GLN A 456 -6.66 17.47 -15.37
CA GLN A 456 -5.71 18.10 -14.47
C GLN A 456 -6.04 19.57 -14.35
N PHE A 457 -6.43 19.99 -13.14
CA PHE A 457 -6.55 21.39 -12.77
C PHE A 457 -5.26 21.85 -12.12
N GLU A 458 -4.82 23.07 -12.41
CA GLU A 458 -3.67 23.68 -11.79
C GLU A 458 -3.96 25.13 -11.40
N GLY A 459 -3.27 25.58 -10.37
CA GLY A 459 -3.30 26.95 -9.89
C GLY A 459 -2.54 27.05 -8.58
N GLU A 460 -3.10 27.76 -7.60
CA GLU A 460 -2.41 28.04 -6.34
C GLU A 460 -3.36 27.94 -5.13
N VAL A 461 -2.85 27.44 -4.01
CA VAL A 461 -3.46 27.56 -2.69
C VAL A 461 -2.59 28.49 -1.85
N ASN A 462 -3.12 29.65 -1.46
CA ASN A 462 -2.38 30.68 -0.70
C ASN A 462 -1.02 31.06 -1.34
N GLY A 463 -0.95 31.14 -2.67
CA GLY A 463 0.29 31.45 -3.41
C GLY A 463 1.26 30.27 -3.57
N VAL A 464 0.86 29.05 -3.19
CA VAL A 464 1.65 27.83 -3.38
C VAL A 464 1.03 26.99 -4.49
N ASN A 465 1.86 26.53 -5.44
CA ASN A 465 1.42 25.68 -6.54
C ASN A 465 0.53 24.52 -6.07
N TRP A 466 -0.61 24.40 -6.73
CA TRP A 466 -1.60 23.37 -6.50
C TRP A 466 -1.97 22.71 -7.82
N ASN A 467 -2.20 21.40 -7.76
CA ASN A 467 -2.81 20.65 -8.83
C ASN A 467 -3.77 19.59 -8.29
N ALA A 468 -4.73 19.20 -9.11
CA ALA A 468 -5.68 18.15 -8.81
C ALA A 468 -6.06 17.38 -10.07
N LEU A 469 -6.23 16.07 -9.93
CA LEU A 469 -6.71 15.18 -10.99
C LEU A 469 -8.15 14.76 -10.72
N ILE A 470 -9.03 14.94 -11.71
CA ILE A 470 -10.44 14.56 -11.66
C ILE A 470 -10.73 13.52 -12.75
N PRO A 471 -11.31 12.36 -12.42
CA PRO A 471 -11.76 11.39 -13.41
C PRO A 471 -12.68 12.00 -14.47
N ALA A 472 -12.39 11.80 -15.75
CA ALA A 472 -13.24 12.34 -16.83
C ALA A 472 -14.36 11.37 -17.24
N VAL A 473 -14.16 10.05 -17.06
CA VAL A 473 -15.18 9.03 -17.37
C VAL A 473 -16.15 8.91 -16.18
N MET A 474 -17.46 8.98 -16.45
CA MET A 474 -18.47 8.62 -15.46
C MET A 474 -18.52 7.10 -15.29
N ASN A 475 -18.24 6.64 -14.07
CA ASN A 475 -18.26 5.23 -13.69
C ASN A 475 -19.59 4.78 -13.11
#